data_AF-A0A840WV62-F1
#
_entry.id   AF-A0A840WV62-F1
#
_cell.length_a   1.000
_cell.length_b   1.000
_cell.length_c   1.000
_cell.angle_alpha   90.00
_cell.angle_beta   90.00
_cell.angle_gamma   90.00
#
_symmetry.space_group_name_H-M   'P 1'
#
loop_
_entity.id
_entity.type
_entity.pdbx_description
1 polymer ?
#
loop_
_entity_poly.entity_id
_entity_poly.type
_entity_poly.pdbx_seq_one_letter_code
_entity_poly.pdbx_strand_id
1 'polypeptide(L)'
;MTLLAVVGAVSRALSGDPNQPLLLLSIPVVVYFVRGQLYARQRVNGVRITEAQFPEAHRMVAEAAESFGMRRVPEAYIVLGNGTINAFASGHGFRRYVAIHSDLFEVGGRLGDPDALRFVIGHEVGHIAAGHTSFWRQFAISIAQVIPGVGSTLGRAQEYTADNHAYEFCPEGVQGVRVLAAGKYLYPAVDFDDIAARAHTDTGFFVLLVNLLSSHPVNTFRFAALADRSTPGRVL
;
A
#
# COMPACT_ATOMS: atom_id res chain seq x y z
N MET A 1 -7.66 9.08 -17.72
CA MET A 1 -8.80 8.30 -18.27
C MET A 1 -9.89 8.29 -17.21
N THR A 2 -10.94 9.07 -17.42
CA THR A 2 -12.03 9.26 -16.43
C THR A 2 -12.87 7.97 -16.36
N LEU A 3 -13.36 7.60 -15.16
CA LEU A 3 -14.19 6.42 -14.90
C LEU A 3 -15.35 6.24 -15.91
N LEU A 4 -15.96 7.36 -16.32
CA LEU A 4 -17.01 7.41 -17.34
C LEU A 4 -16.57 6.88 -18.72
N ALA A 5 -15.31 7.06 -19.11
CA ALA A 5 -14.78 6.56 -20.37
C ALA A 5 -14.65 5.03 -20.37
N VAL A 6 -14.27 4.45 -19.23
CA VAL A 6 -14.15 2.99 -19.08
C VAL A 6 -15.54 2.35 -19.03
N VAL A 7 -16.47 2.90 -18.24
CA VAL A 7 -17.87 2.43 -18.18
C VAL A 7 -18.56 2.54 -19.54
N GLY A 8 -18.38 3.67 -20.24
CA GLY A 8 -18.92 3.88 -21.58
C GLY A 8 -18.30 2.97 -22.65
N ALA A 9 -17.03 2.58 -22.52
CA ALA A 9 -16.40 1.60 -23.40
C ALA A 9 -16.92 0.18 -23.13
N VAL A 10 -17.10 -0.21 -21.87
CA VAL A 10 -17.64 -1.53 -21.50
C VAL A 10 -19.11 -1.68 -21.93
N SER A 11 -19.95 -0.67 -21.66
CA SER A 11 -21.35 -0.68 -22.06
C SER A 11 -21.53 -0.80 -23.57
N ARG A 12 -20.72 -0.09 -24.35
CA ARG A 12 -20.81 -0.12 -25.82
C ARG A 12 -20.15 -1.36 -26.44
N ALA A 13 -19.16 -1.95 -25.78
CA ALA A 13 -18.58 -3.22 -26.20
C ALA A 13 -19.61 -4.36 -26.04
N LEU A 14 -20.39 -4.34 -24.96
CA LEU A 14 -21.54 -5.23 -24.77
C LEU A 14 -22.68 -4.95 -25.77
N SER A 15 -22.69 -3.78 -26.41
CA SER A 15 -23.67 -3.39 -27.44
C SER A 15 -23.29 -3.84 -28.86
N GLY A 16 -22.10 -4.45 -29.06
CA GLY A 16 -21.70 -5.02 -30.35
C GLY A 16 -21.01 -4.08 -31.34
N ASP A 17 -20.43 -2.95 -30.89
CA ASP A 17 -19.67 -2.05 -31.76
C ASP A 17 -18.30 -2.66 -32.17
N PRO A 18 -18.04 -2.89 -33.47
CA PRO A 18 -16.90 -3.69 -33.97
C PRO A 18 -15.51 -3.10 -33.67
N ASN A 19 -15.40 -1.80 -33.34
CA ASN A 19 -14.10 -1.15 -33.05
C ASN A 19 -13.69 -1.21 -31.57
N GLN A 20 -14.55 -1.73 -30.68
CA GLN A 20 -14.34 -1.67 -29.23
C GLN A 20 -13.61 -2.85 -28.56
N PRO A 21 -13.62 -4.09 -29.10
CA PRO A 21 -12.80 -5.17 -28.56
C PRO A 21 -11.31 -4.82 -28.56
N LEU A 22 -10.83 -4.12 -29.60
CA LEU A 22 -9.45 -3.63 -29.72
C LEU A 22 -9.09 -2.62 -28.61
N LEU A 23 -10.02 -1.73 -28.24
CA LEU A 23 -9.84 -0.77 -27.15
C LEU A 23 -9.71 -1.48 -25.80
N LEU A 24 -10.53 -2.49 -25.51
CA LEU A 24 -10.43 -3.26 -24.26
C LEU A 24 -9.16 -4.11 -24.20
N LEU A 25 -8.74 -4.70 -25.34
CA LEU A 25 -7.46 -5.42 -25.45
C LEU A 25 -6.24 -4.50 -25.30
N SER A 26 -6.39 -3.20 -25.51
CA SER A 26 -5.30 -2.23 -25.28
C SER A 26 -5.06 -1.94 -23.79
N ILE A 27 -6.02 -2.18 -22.89
CA ILE A 27 -5.90 -1.84 -21.47
C ILE A 27 -4.74 -2.57 -20.79
N PRO A 28 -4.56 -3.91 -20.92
CA PRO A 28 -3.40 -4.60 -20.35
C PRO A 28 -2.06 -4.05 -20.89
N VAL A 29 -2.01 -3.68 -22.16
CA VAL A 29 -0.81 -3.11 -22.79
C VAL A 29 -0.49 -1.74 -22.18
N VAL A 30 -1.50 -0.87 -22.03
CA VAL A 30 -1.34 0.43 -21.37
C VAL A 30 -0.90 0.27 -19.92
N VAL A 31 -1.54 -0.63 -19.16
CA VAL A 31 -1.14 -0.93 -17.76
C VAL A 31 0.30 -1.43 -17.70
N TYR A 32 0.71 -2.29 -18.64
CA TYR A 32 2.09 -2.76 -18.72
C TYR A 32 3.08 -1.61 -18.90
N PHE A 33 2.85 -0.71 -19.88
CA PHE A 33 3.74 0.44 -20.14
C PHE A 33 3.75 1.46 -19.00
N VAL A 34 2.60 1.79 -18.42
CA VAL A 34 2.50 2.71 -17.26
C VAL A 34 3.32 2.18 -16.09
N ARG A 35 3.20 0.88 -15.79
CA ARG A 35 3.98 0.25 -14.71
C ARG A 35 5.46 0.15 -15.04
N GLY A 36 5.81 -0.11 -16.30
CA GLY A 36 7.20 -0.09 -16.76
C GLY A 36 7.83 1.28 -16.59
N GLN A 37 7.12 2.35 -16.96
CA GLN A 37 7.55 3.73 -16.75
C GLN A 37 7.67 4.06 -15.26
N LEU A 38 6.70 3.66 -14.42
CA LEU A 38 6.75 3.88 -12.98
C LEU A 38 7.97 3.21 -12.35
N TYR A 39 8.26 1.96 -12.73
CA TYR A 39 9.44 1.25 -12.26
C TYR A 39 10.74 1.90 -12.74
N ALA A 40 10.81 2.28 -14.01
CA ALA A 40 11.96 2.98 -14.58
C ALA A 40 12.24 4.31 -13.85
N ARG A 41 11.19 5.08 -13.52
CA ARG A 41 11.31 6.34 -12.78
C ARG A 41 11.99 6.15 -11.42
N GLN A 42 11.65 5.09 -10.68
CA GLN A 42 12.29 4.84 -9.37
C GLN A 42 13.76 4.46 -9.54
N ARG A 43 14.08 3.70 -10.59
CA ARG A 43 15.45 3.29 -10.89
C ARG A 43 16.37 4.43 -11.29
N VAL A 44 15.87 5.38 -12.07
CA VAL A 44 16.71 6.46 -12.64
C VAL A 44 16.74 7.72 -11.78
N ASN A 45 15.71 7.97 -10.96
CA ASN A 45 15.65 9.16 -10.11
C ASN A 45 15.78 8.86 -8.62
N GLY A 46 15.48 7.64 -8.19
CA GLY A 46 15.58 7.22 -6.79
C GLY A 46 16.98 6.77 -6.41
N VAL A 47 17.27 6.81 -5.11
CA VAL A 47 18.52 6.30 -4.53
C VAL A 47 18.32 4.83 -4.19
N ARG A 48 19.04 3.94 -4.87
CA ARG A 48 18.90 2.49 -4.66
C ARG A 48 19.41 2.09 -3.27
N ILE A 49 18.60 1.36 -2.52
CA ILE A 49 19.00 0.78 -1.23
C ILE A 49 19.81 -0.50 -1.50
N THR A 50 21.00 -0.59 -0.90
CA THR A 50 21.95 -1.70 -1.06
C THR A 50 22.75 -1.87 0.23
N GLU A 51 23.50 -2.96 0.36
CA GLU A 51 24.41 -3.14 1.50
C GLU A 51 25.42 -1.99 1.66
N ALA A 52 25.89 -1.40 0.56
CA ALA A 52 26.83 -0.28 0.61
C ALA A 52 26.15 1.09 0.82
N GLN A 53 24.84 1.18 0.58
CA GLN A 53 24.09 2.44 0.58
C GLN A 53 22.75 2.24 1.29
N PHE A 54 22.66 2.77 2.51
CA PHE A 54 21.60 2.46 3.51
C PHE A 54 21.60 0.99 3.95
N PRO A 55 22.70 0.49 4.54
CA PRO A 55 22.83 -0.91 4.97
C PRO A 55 21.71 -1.37 5.90
N GLU A 56 21.27 -0.50 6.81
CA GLU A 56 20.23 -0.82 7.77
C GLU A 56 18.87 -1.04 7.10
N ALA A 57 18.45 -0.12 6.22
CA ALA A 57 17.22 -0.29 5.45
C ALA A 57 17.30 -1.49 4.48
N HIS A 58 18.48 -1.75 3.92
CA HIS A 58 18.71 -2.95 3.12
C HIS A 58 18.48 -4.23 3.94
N ARG A 59 19.01 -4.30 5.18
CA ARG A 59 18.75 -5.41 6.10
C ARG A 59 17.27 -5.55 6.43
N MET A 60 16.57 -4.46 6.74
CA MET A 60 15.13 -4.50 7.02
C MET A 60 14.34 -5.11 5.85
N VAL A 61 14.65 -4.74 4.61
CA VAL A 61 13.99 -5.31 3.41
C VAL A 61 14.34 -6.79 3.22
N ALA A 62 15.61 -7.16 3.42
CA ALA A 62 16.06 -8.54 3.29
C ALA A 62 15.44 -9.46 4.36
N GLU A 63 15.44 -9.02 5.61
CA GLU A 63 14.84 -9.73 6.75
C GLU A 63 13.33 -9.87 6.58
N ALA A 64 12.62 -8.83 6.10
CA ALA A 64 11.19 -8.93 5.81
C ALA A 64 10.92 -9.96 4.70
N ALA A 65 11.71 -9.93 3.62
CA ALA A 65 11.57 -10.89 2.53
C ALA A 65 11.85 -12.33 2.99
N GLU A 66 12.86 -12.53 3.84
CA GLU A 66 13.16 -13.82 4.45
C GLU A 66 12.04 -14.29 5.37
N SER A 67 11.55 -13.43 6.27
CA SER A 67 10.44 -13.72 7.18
C SER A 67 9.17 -14.17 6.45
N PHE A 68 8.89 -13.59 5.29
CA PHE A 68 7.72 -13.95 4.47
C PHE A 68 7.99 -15.09 3.47
N GLY A 69 9.14 -15.77 3.56
CA GLY A 69 9.49 -16.91 2.70
C GLY A 69 9.68 -16.54 1.23
N MET A 70 10.04 -15.30 0.92
CA MET A 70 10.21 -14.84 -0.45
C MET A 70 11.50 -15.41 -1.07
N ARG A 71 11.39 -15.94 -2.30
CA ARG A 71 12.54 -16.49 -3.04
C ARG A 71 13.60 -15.46 -3.44
N ARG A 72 13.23 -14.18 -3.47
CA ARG A 72 14.09 -13.08 -3.90
C ARG A 72 13.74 -11.85 -3.08
N VAL A 73 14.75 -11.17 -2.56
CA VAL A 73 14.60 -9.86 -1.94
C VAL A 73 14.15 -8.86 -3.01
N PRO A 74 13.07 -8.08 -2.77
CA PRO A 74 12.65 -7.05 -3.71
C PRO A 74 13.68 -5.92 -3.78
N GLU A 75 13.78 -5.26 -4.93
CA GLU A 75 14.63 -4.07 -5.04
C GLU A 75 14.01 -2.93 -4.20
N ALA A 76 14.83 -2.09 -3.59
CA ALA A 76 14.32 -1.00 -2.75
C ALA A 76 14.97 0.33 -3.14
N TYR A 77 14.17 1.40 -3.12
CA TYR A 77 14.58 2.73 -3.53
C TYR A 77 14.10 3.78 -2.54
N ILE A 78 14.96 4.73 -2.18
CA ILE A 78 14.56 5.98 -1.54
C ILE A 78 14.17 6.96 -2.64
N VAL A 79 13.00 7.58 -2.50
CA VAL A 79 12.49 8.58 -3.43
C VAL A 79 12.18 9.87 -2.68
N LEU A 80 12.35 11.02 -3.31
CA LEU A 80 12.11 12.30 -2.65
C LEU A 80 10.62 12.47 -2.34
N GLY A 81 10.26 12.59 -1.05
CA GLY A 81 8.87 12.70 -0.61
C GLY A 81 8.33 14.13 -0.51
N ASN A 82 9.21 15.14 -0.42
CA ASN A 82 8.87 16.56 -0.31
C ASN A 82 7.83 16.85 0.78
N GLY A 83 7.97 16.26 1.98
CA GLY A 83 7.03 16.43 3.08
C GLY A 83 5.91 15.40 3.12
N THR A 84 5.78 14.57 2.07
CA THR A 84 4.77 13.52 2.00
C THR A 84 5.33 12.21 2.55
N ILE A 85 4.72 11.71 3.61
CA ILE A 85 5.04 10.41 4.19
C ILE A 85 4.32 9.34 3.38
N ASN A 86 5.08 8.52 2.67
CA ASN A 86 4.52 7.43 1.88
C ASN A 86 5.57 6.36 1.59
N ALA A 87 5.13 5.13 1.41
CA ALA A 87 5.89 4.09 0.76
C ALA A 87 4.94 3.29 -0.14
N PHE A 88 5.47 2.60 -1.12
CA PHE A 88 4.65 1.71 -1.93
C PHE A 88 5.44 0.54 -2.48
N ALA A 89 4.76 -0.59 -2.58
CA ALA A 89 5.23 -1.78 -3.29
C ALA A 89 4.62 -1.88 -4.68
N SER A 90 5.46 -2.25 -5.65
CA SER A 90 4.99 -2.54 -7.00
C SER A 90 5.88 -3.54 -7.72
N GLY A 91 5.63 -3.70 -9.01
CA GLY A 91 6.29 -4.69 -9.85
C GLY A 91 6.13 -4.37 -11.32
N HIS A 92 7.00 -4.96 -12.13
CA HIS A 92 6.91 -4.93 -13.57
C HIS A 92 7.60 -6.17 -14.13
N GLY A 93 6.91 -6.93 -14.99
CA GLY A 93 7.33 -8.29 -15.36
C GLY A 93 7.57 -9.16 -14.12
N PHE A 94 8.74 -9.79 -14.04
CA PHE A 94 9.16 -10.62 -12.90
C PHE A 94 9.86 -9.84 -11.79
N ARG A 95 10.06 -8.53 -11.93
CA ARG A 95 10.72 -7.68 -10.93
C ARG A 95 9.70 -7.16 -9.92
N ARG A 96 10.12 -7.07 -8.67
CA ARG A 96 9.36 -6.54 -7.54
C ARG A 96 10.21 -5.53 -6.83
N TYR A 97 9.59 -4.44 -6.39
CA TYR A 97 10.31 -3.38 -5.73
C TYR A 97 9.43 -2.64 -4.72
N VAL A 98 10.09 -2.03 -3.75
CA VAL A 98 9.52 -1.05 -2.83
C VAL A 98 10.15 0.32 -3.10
N ALA A 99 9.37 1.37 -2.98
CA ALA A 99 9.83 2.75 -3.03
C ALA A 99 9.38 3.45 -1.75
N ILE A 100 10.34 4.04 -1.04
CA ILE A 100 10.14 4.60 0.30
C ILE A 100 10.45 6.09 0.20
N HIS A 101 9.51 6.94 0.58
CA HIS A 101 9.76 8.38 0.58
C HIS A 101 10.83 8.74 1.62
N SER A 102 11.69 9.70 1.29
CA SER A 102 12.75 10.23 2.17
C SER A 102 12.21 10.63 3.55
N ASP A 103 10.99 11.16 3.60
CA ASP A 103 10.30 11.58 4.83
C ASP A 103 10.12 10.46 5.86
N LEU A 104 10.08 9.18 5.44
CA LEU A 104 10.01 8.04 6.36
C LEU A 104 11.34 7.78 7.09
N PHE A 105 12.48 8.16 6.50
CA PHE A 105 13.79 8.04 7.13
C PHE A 105 14.05 9.15 8.16
N GLU A 106 13.20 10.18 8.19
CA GLU A 106 13.27 11.31 9.13
C GLU A 106 12.30 11.13 10.32
N VAL A 107 11.50 10.06 10.33
CA VAL A 107 10.62 9.73 11.47
C VAL A 107 11.47 9.54 12.73
N GLY A 108 11.04 10.11 13.85
CA GLY A 108 11.85 10.15 15.09
C GLY A 108 12.91 11.26 15.10
N GLY A 109 12.95 12.10 14.06
CA GLY A 109 13.82 13.27 13.98
C GLY A 109 15.29 12.88 14.02
N ARG A 110 16.06 13.47 14.95
CA ARG A 110 17.51 13.26 15.05
C ARG A 110 17.90 11.85 15.46
N LEU A 111 17.03 11.14 16.20
CA LEU A 111 17.32 9.79 16.69
C LEU A 111 16.85 8.70 15.73
N GLY A 112 15.95 9.02 14.80
CA GLY A 112 15.25 8.01 14.01
C GLY A 112 14.24 7.22 14.85
N ASP A 113 13.26 6.62 14.19
CA ASP A 113 12.43 5.55 14.74
C ASP A 113 12.58 4.33 13.80
N PRO A 114 13.59 3.48 14.03
CA PRO A 114 13.87 2.35 13.16
C PRO A 114 12.75 1.32 13.17
N ASP A 115 12.01 1.18 14.28
CA ASP A 115 10.90 0.24 14.39
C ASP A 115 9.71 0.69 13.56
N ALA A 116 9.39 2.00 13.55
CA ALA A 116 8.37 2.54 12.65
C ALA A 116 8.74 2.35 11.16
N LEU A 117 10.00 2.60 10.80
CA LEU A 117 10.48 2.37 9.43
C LEU A 117 10.43 0.88 9.07
N ARG A 118 10.85 0.01 9.99
CA ARG A 118 10.83 -1.45 9.82
C ARG A 118 9.41 -1.98 9.65
N PHE A 119 8.43 -1.43 10.38
CA PHE A 119 7.02 -1.76 10.21
C PHE A 119 6.49 -1.36 8.82
N VAL A 120 6.79 -0.14 8.37
CA VAL A 120 6.39 0.33 7.03
C VAL A 120 7.05 -0.53 5.93
N ILE A 121 8.33 -0.87 6.07
CA ILE A 121 9.00 -1.80 5.14
C ILE A 121 8.33 -3.17 5.17
N GLY A 122 8.03 -3.71 6.35
CA GLY A 122 7.32 -4.98 6.51
C GLY A 122 5.95 -4.98 5.81
N HIS A 123 5.21 -3.87 5.91
CA HIS A 123 3.93 -3.68 5.24
C HIS A 123 4.08 -3.72 3.71
N GLU A 124 5.01 -2.93 3.16
CA GLU A 124 5.23 -2.88 1.70
C GLU A 124 5.76 -4.21 1.15
N VAL A 125 6.73 -4.82 1.83
CA VAL A 125 7.23 -6.14 1.43
C VAL A 125 6.11 -7.20 1.58
N GLY A 126 5.24 -7.05 2.58
CA GLY A 126 4.03 -7.85 2.77
C GLY A 126 3.06 -7.80 1.58
N HIS A 127 2.86 -6.62 0.96
CA HIS A 127 2.12 -6.52 -0.31
C HIS A 127 2.76 -7.35 -1.43
N ILE A 128 4.08 -7.44 -1.47
CA ILE A 128 4.77 -8.26 -2.47
C ILE A 128 4.58 -9.75 -2.15
N ALA A 129 4.79 -10.14 -0.91
CA ALA A 129 4.65 -11.52 -0.44
C ALA A 129 3.22 -12.06 -0.68
N ALA A 130 2.19 -11.27 -0.35
CA ALA A 130 0.79 -11.61 -0.59
C ALA A 130 0.36 -11.52 -2.08
N GLY A 131 1.29 -11.23 -2.99
CA GLY A 131 1.03 -11.18 -4.43
C GLY A 131 0.23 -9.95 -4.88
N HIS A 132 0.08 -8.94 -4.04
CA HIS A 132 -0.70 -7.72 -4.32
C HIS A 132 -0.13 -6.91 -5.48
N THR A 133 1.17 -7.04 -5.70
CA THR A 133 1.89 -6.37 -6.79
C THR A 133 1.87 -7.15 -8.11
N SER A 134 1.24 -8.33 -8.16
CA SER A 134 1.11 -9.12 -9.39
C SER A 134 0.35 -8.35 -10.48
N PHE A 135 0.78 -8.51 -11.74
CA PHE A 135 0.14 -7.87 -12.88
C PHE A 135 -1.35 -8.21 -12.99
N TRP A 136 -1.68 -9.50 -12.98
CA TRP A 136 -3.06 -9.95 -13.10
C TRP A 136 -3.93 -9.54 -11.93
N ARG A 137 -3.37 -9.53 -10.72
CA ARG A 137 -4.10 -9.09 -9.53
C ARG A 137 -4.39 -7.60 -9.57
N GLN A 138 -3.42 -6.77 -9.92
CA GLN A 138 -3.65 -5.33 -10.10
C GLN A 138 -4.62 -5.05 -11.23
N PHE A 139 -4.53 -5.77 -12.35
CA PHE A 139 -5.48 -5.65 -13.45
C PHE A 139 -6.92 -5.98 -13.00
N ALA A 140 -7.11 -7.08 -12.27
CA ALA A 140 -8.41 -7.44 -11.70
C ALA A 140 -8.93 -6.37 -10.73
N ILE A 141 -8.06 -5.81 -9.88
CA ILE A 141 -8.42 -4.70 -8.98
C ILE A 141 -8.80 -3.45 -9.78
N SER A 142 -8.08 -3.12 -10.87
CA SER A 142 -8.43 -1.98 -11.73
C SER A 142 -9.81 -2.14 -12.37
N ILE A 143 -10.21 -3.36 -12.71
CA ILE A 143 -11.59 -3.64 -13.15
C ILE A 143 -12.57 -3.47 -11.99
N ALA A 144 -12.25 -4.03 -10.82
CA ALA A 144 -13.10 -3.92 -9.62
C ALA A 144 -13.32 -2.48 -9.16
N GLN A 145 -12.36 -1.59 -9.36
CA GLN A 145 -12.47 -0.15 -9.07
C GLN A 145 -13.54 0.56 -9.93
N VAL A 146 -13.98 -0.04 -11.03
CA VAL A 146 -15.08 0.50 -11.84
C VAL A 146 -16.44 0.33 -11.13
N ILE A 147 -16.55 -0.68 -10.26
CA ILE A 147 -17.76 -0.98 -9.51
C ILE A 147 -17.68 -0.24 -8.16
N PRO A 148 -18.58 0.73 -7.88
CA PRO A 148 -18.57 1.47 -6.63
C PRO A 148 -18.56 0.56 -5.41
N GLY A 149 -17.67 0.83 -4.46
CA GLY A 149 -17.52 0.06 -3.23
C GLY A 149 -16.73 -1.26 -3.35
N VAL A 150 -16.73 -1.93 -4.50
CA VAL A 150 -16.05 -3.24 -4.63
C VAL A 150 -14.53 -3.07 -4.65
N GLY A 151 -14.00 -2.23 -5.53
CA GLY A 151 -12.55 -2.01 -5.62
C GLY A 151 -11.95 -1.43 -4.34
N SER A 152 -12.68 -0.53 -3.67
CA SER A 152 -12.24 0.06 -2.39
C SER A 152 -12.25 -0.98 -1.28
N THR A 153 -13.29 -1.82 -1.18
CA THR A 153 -13.34 -2.95 -0.22
C THR A 153 -12.21 -3.96 -0.44
N LEU A 154 -11.93 -4.32 -1.69
CA LEU A 154 -10.82 -5.21 -2.02
C LEU A 154 -9.46 -4.58 -1.69
N GLY A 155 -9.33 -3.26 -1.87
CA GLY A 155 -8.16 -2.48 -1.45
C GLY A 155 -7.98 -2.58 0.06
N ARG A 156 -9.00 -2.25 0.85
CA ARG A 156 -8.94 -2.33 2.33
C ARG A 156 -8.59 -3.73 2.84
N ALA A 157 -9.12 -4.79 2.23
CA ALA A 157 -8.75 -6.16 2.59
C ALA A 157 -7.25 -6.47 2.35
N GLN A 158 -6.65 -5.87 1.31
CA GLN A 158 -5.23 -6.00 1.03
C GLN A 158 -4.38 -5.28 2.05
N GLU A 159 -4.80 -4.09 2.46
CA GLU A 159 -4.12 -3.32 3.51
C GLU A 159 -4.11 -4.10 4.82
N TYR A 160 -5.22 -4.72 5.23
CA TYR A 160 -5.23 -5.57 6.43
C TYR A 160 -4.31 -6.78 6.32
N THR A 161 -4.19 -7.38 5.13
CA THR A 161 -3.25 -8.48 4.90
C THR A 161 -1.79 -8.00 5.00
N ALA A 162 -1.48 -6.82 4.47
CA ALA A 162 -0.15 -6.21 4.58
C ALA A 162 0.16 -5.78 6.02
N ASP A 163 -0.83 -5.27 6.76
CA ASP A 163 -0.73 -4.99 8.20
C ASP A 163 -0.43 -6.25 9.01
N ASN A 164 -1.03 -7.38 8.67
CA ASN A 164 -0.72 -8.67 9.30
C ASN A 164 0.73 -9.08 9.06
N HIS A 165 1.23 -8.95 7.83
CA HIS A 165 2.63 -9.21 7.52
C HIS A 165 3.58 -8.28 8.29
N ALA A 166 3.29 -6.98 8.33
CA ALA A 166 4.08 -6.00 9.08
C ALA A 166 4.14 -6.34 10.57
N TYR A 167 2.99 -6.67 11.15
CA TYR A 167 2.87 -7.02 12.57
C TYR A 167 3.59 -8.33 12.91
N GLU A 168 3.51 -9.35 12.05
CA GLU A 168 4.25 -10.60 12.23
C GLU A 168 5.77 -10.37 12.17
N PHE A 169 6.22 -9.47 11.27
CA PHE A 169 7.64 -9.17 11.08
C PHE A 169 8.24 -8.26 12.17
N CYS A 170 7.48 -7.28 12.67
CA CYS A 170 7.94 -6.30 13.64
C CYS A 170 6.76 -5.80 14.51
N PRO A 171 6.30 -6.59 15.48
CA PRO A 171 5.19 -6.19 16.34
C PRO A 171 5.51 -4.93 17.17
N GLU A 172 6.78 -4.71 17.53
CA GLU A 172 7.23 -3.51 18.26
C GLU A 172 7.00 -2.22 17.45
N GLY A 173 7.10 -2.31 16.11
CA GLY A 173 6.93 -1.20 15.19
C GLY A 173 5.47 -0.83 14.90
N VAL A 174 4.48 -1.55 15.44
CA VAL A 174 3.05 -1.27 15.20
C VAL A 174 2.65 0.16 15.56
N GLN A 175 3.32 0.71 16.57
CA GLN A 175 3.15 2.07 17.04
C GLN A 175 3.53 3.12 15.98
N GLY A 176 4.34 2.75 14.98
CA GLY A 176 4.72 3.57 13.84
C GLY A 176 3.56 3.92 12.92
N VAL A 177 2.42 3.21 12.96
CA VAL A 177 1.23 3.56 12.17
C VAL A 177 0.67 4.95 12.55
N ARG A 178 0.97 5.45 13.76
CA ARG A 178 0.69 6.84 14.17
C ARG A 178 1.32 7.89 13.26
N VAL A 179 2.44 7.56 12.61
CA VAL A 179 3.11 8.42 11.64
C VAL A 179 2.18 8.71 10.45
N LEU A 180 1.40 7.73 10.00
CA LEU A 180 0.44 7.90 8.92
C LEU A 180 -0.77 8.73 9.34
N ALA A 181 -1.12 8.71 10.63
CA ALA A 181 -2.25 9.46 11.17
C ALA A 181 -1.93 10.94 11.44
N ALA A 182 -0.73 11.26 11.96
CA ALA A 182 -0.39 12.60 12.44
C ALA A 182 0.94 13.15 11.91
N GLY A 183 1.65 12.41 11.07
CA GLY A 183 2.91 12.84 10.49
C GLY A 183 4.14 12.58 11.38
N LYS A 184 5.32 12.74 10.78
CA LYS A 184 6.63 12.38 11.36
C LYS A 184 7.05 13.17 12.61
N TYR A 185 6.33 14.25 12.94
CA TYR A 185 6.62 15.10 14.09
C TYR A 185 5.61 14.96 15.24
N LEU A 186 4.30 14.82 14.93
CA LEU A 186 3.25 14.77 15.95
C LEU A 186 2.94 13.35 16.43
N TYR A 187 3.33 12.31 15.67
CA TYR A 187 3.01 10.93 16.02
C TYR A 187 3.41 10.47 17.43
N PRO A 188 4.48 10.98 18.08
CA PRO A 188 4.81 10.53 19.44
C PRO A 188 3.79 10.99 20.48
N ALA A 189 3.06 12.08 20.20
CA ALA A 189 2.00 12.61 21.07
C ALA A 189 0.63 11.97 20.79
N VAL A 190 0.55 11.06 19.81
CA VAL A 190 -0.69 10.36 19.47
C VAL A 190 -0.83 9.13 20.36
N ASP A 191 -1.95 9.01 21.04
CA ASP A 191 -2.33 7.80 21.76
C ASP A 191 -2.91 6.78 20.76
N PHE A 192 -2.28 5.60 20.70
CA PHE A 192 -2.70 4.53 19.79
C PHE A 192 -4.02 3.90 20.26
N ASP A 193 -4.16 3.66 21.56
CA ASP A 193 -5.29 2.95 22.15
C ASP A 193 -6.54 3.83 22.14
N ASP A 194 -6.39 5.15 22.29
CA ASP A 194 -7.50 6.10 22.16
C ASP A 194 -8.11 6.09 20.74
N ILE A 195 -7.27 6.06 19.69
CA ILE A 195 -7.76 5.94 18.31
C ILE A 195 -8.44 4.59 18.08
N ALA A 196 -7.87 3.50 18.60
CA ALA A 196 -8.43 2.16 18.47
C ALA A 196 -9.80 2.05 19.16
N ALA A 197 -9.93 2.55 20.39
CA ALA A 197 -11.17 2.53 21.16
C ALA A 197 -12.32 3.26 20.45
N ARG A 198 -12.00 4.33 19.72
CA ARG A 198 -12.98 5.10 18.94
C ARG A 198 -13.63 4.30 17.81
N ALA A 199 -13.08 3.16 17.38
CA ALA A 199 -13.74 2.31 16.39
C ALA A 199 -15.12 1.79 16.84
N HIS A 200 -15.35 1.71 18.16
CA HIS A 200 -16.63 1.27 18.74
C HIS A 200 -17.61 2.42 18.97
N THR A 201 -17.12 3.66 19.10
CA THR A 201 -17.96 4.84 19.38
C THR A 201 -18.27 5.66 18.13
N ASP A 202 -17.29 5.82 17.24
CA ASP A 202 -17.40 6.62 16.03
C ASP A 202 -18.13 5.80 14.96
N THR A 203 -19.46 5.76 15.07
CA THR A 203 -20.36 5.00 14.19
C THR A 203 -21.39 5.92 13.53
N GLY A 204 -22.02 5.46 12.45
CA GLY A 204 -23.08 6.18 11.76
C GLY A 204 -22.94 6.16 10.23
N PHE A 205 -23.94 6.73 9.55
CA PHE A 205 -24.02 6.71 8.09
C PHE A 205 -22.81 7.37 7.41
N PHE A 206 -22.37 8.53 7.91
CA PHE A 206 -21.24 9.23 7.29
C PHE A 206 -19.89 8.53 7.54
N VAL A 207 -19.73 7.84 8.68
CA VAL A 207 -18.55 6.99 8.92
C VAL A 207 -18.52 5.83 7.93
N LEU A 208 -19.66 5.15 7.74
CA LEU A 208 -19.82 4.11 6.72
C LEU A 208 -19.50 4.65 5.32
N LEU A 209 -20.01 5.84 4.97
CA LEU A 209 -19.77 6.44 3.66
C LEU A 209 -18.29 6.77 3.44
N VAL A 210 -17.61 7.34 4.43
CA VAL A 210 -16.16 7.60 4.37
C VAL A 210 -15.39 6.28 4.20
N ASN A 211 -15.72 5.25 4.98
CA ASN A 211 -15.08 3.95 4.87
C ASN A 211 -15.31 3.32 3.48
N LEU A 212 -16.55 3.35 2.98
CA LEU A 212 -16.93 2.80 1.67
C LEU A 212 -16.13 3.45 0.52
N LEU A 213 -15.92 4.76 0.59
CA LEU A 213 -15.22 5.53 -0.44
C LEU A 213 -13.69 5.50 -0.29
N SER A 214 -13.14 5.08 0.85
CA SER A 214 -11.71 5.01 1.10
C SER A 214 -11.08 3.74 0.51
N SER A 215 -9.96 3.87 -0.20
CA SER A 215 -9.17 2.72 -0.69
C SER A 215 -8.35 2.05 0.41
N HIS A 216 -8.03 2.77 1.47
CA HIS A 216 -7.33 2.27 2.66
C HIS A 216 -8.28 2.21 3.87
N PRO A 217 -8.06 1.31 4.84
CA PRO A 217 -8.80 1.31 6.09
C PRO A 217 -8.72 2.69 6.75
N VAL A 218 -9.87 3.21 7.21
CA VAL A 218 -9.89 4.44 8.01
C VAL A 218 -9.13 4.21 9.32
N ASN A 219 -8.50 5.27 9.84
CA ASN A 219 -7.59 5.14 10.99
C ASN A 219 -8.20 4.41 12.18
N THR A 220 -9.42 4.76 12.60
CA THR A 220 -10.08 4.08 13.74
C THR A 220 -10.18 2.57 13.53
N PHE A 221 -10.58 2.11 12.33
CA PHE A 221 -10.71 0.69 12.03
C PHE A 221 -9.36 -0.02 11.87
N ARG A 222 -8.37 0.66 11.27
CA ARG A 222 -7.01 0.12 11.13
C ARG A 222 -6.36 -0.10 12.50
N PHE A 223 -6.44 0.91 13.36
CA PHE A 223 -5.85 0.87 14.70
C PHE A 223 -6.56 -0.19 15.56
N ALA A 224 -7.89 -0.27 15.51
CA ALA A 224 -8.63 -1.34 16.19
C ALA A 224 -8.21 -2.74 15.72
N ALA A 225 -8.05 -2.96 14.41
CA ALA A 225 -7.62 -4.24 13.86
C ALA A 225 -6.16 -4.60 14.20
N LEU A 226 -5.32 -3.61 14.49
CA LEU A 226 -3.94 -3.80 14.95
C LEU A 226 -3.87 -3.99 16.47
N ALA A 227 -4.78 -3.37 17.23
CA ALA A 227 -4.92 -3.53 18.67
C ALA A 227 -5.47 -4.91 19.05
N ASP A 228 -6.54 -5.35 18.37
CA ASP A 228 -7.14 -6.68 18.54
C ASP A 228 -6.94 -7.54 17.30
N ARG A 229 -6.00 -8.47 17.40
CA ARG A 229 -5.62 -9.40 16.33
C ARG A 229 -6.48 -10.68 16.34
N SER A 230 -7.39 -10.83 17.31
CA SER A 230 -8.27 -12.00 17.41
C SER A 230 -9.46 -11.94 16.45
N THR A 231 -9.75 -10.75 15.93
CA THR A 231 -10.85 -10.50 14.99
C THR A 231 -10.33 -9.97 13.64
N PRO A 232 -10.98 -10.33 12.51
CA PRO A 232 -10.62 -9.75 11.22
C PRO A 232 -10.89 -8.24 11.16
N GLY A 233 -10.02 -7.52 10.44
CA GLY A 233 -10.22 -6.09 10.19
C GLY A 233 -11.54 -5.79 9.47
N ARG A 234 -12.20 -4.72 9.91
CA ARG A 234 -13.52 -4.33 9.39
C ARG A 234 -13.39 -3.74 7.98
N VAL A 235 -14.00 -4.41 6.99
CA VAL A 235 -13.94 -3.97 5.59
C VAL A 235 -15.09 -3.02 5.22
N LEU A 236 -16.23 -3.05 5.91
CA LEU A 236 -17.39 -2.16 5.72
C LEU A 236 -17.88 -1.57 7.03
#